data_AF-A0A7J7CI03-F1
#
_entry.id   AF-A0A7J7CI03-F1
#
_cell.length_a   1.000
_cell.length_b   1.000
_cell.length_c   1.000
_cell.angle_alpha   90.00
_cell.angle_beta   90.00
_cell.angle_gamma   90.00
#
_symmetry.space_group_name_H-M   'P 1'
#
loop_
_entity.id
_entity.type
_entity.pdbx_description
1 polymer ?
#
loop_
_entity_poly.entity_id
_entity_poly.type
_entity_poly.pdbx_seq_one_letter_code
_entity_poly.pdbx_strand_id
1 'polypeptide(L)'
;MSTVCPFVKASRSDDAGSPRKSGDGVYDEREPEVKKEATVAARCPYGYDAQTFKLGPLSCLICRALLFETTKCVPCSHVYCKACVSRFKDCPLCGADIEGTEVDTHLQSVVDRFIEGHARIKRSLVDAENGEEAVEENKKVIYEDVSMERGAFLVQQAMRAFRAQNLGSAKSRLTLCAEDIKGQIERMGNVSELCSQLGAVLGMLGDCCRAMGDAGSAITYFDESVEFLSKLPMDDLEITHTLSISLNKVGDLKYYEEDLQAARSYYFRSLNVRREAMEHHPNVSSQCLDVATSLAKVADVDRNLCNEDSAIDGFREGIRLLEALKLKPEEAALEDRRLSVLEFLNNQLAGGQPDSSHH
;
A
#
# COMPACT_ATOMS: atom_id res chain seq x y z
N MET A 1 10.41 32.97 2.52
CA MET A 1 9.52 32.05 1.77
C MET A 1 9.98 30.65 2.09
N SER A 2 9.20 29.86 2.83
CA SER A 2 9.60 28.52 3.25
C SER A 2 9.71 27.61 2.03
N THR A 3 10.92 27.13 1.76
CA THR A 3 11.21 26.10 0.76
C THR A 3 10.57 24.79 1.21
N VAL A 4 9.38 24.50 0.68
CA VAL A 4 8.65 23.26 0.97
C VAL A 4 9.41 22.08 0.37
N CYS A 5 9.69 21.10 1.22
CA CYS A 5 10.31 19.82 0.90
C CYS A 5 9.55 19.08 -0.23
N PRO A 6 10.19 18.74 -1.37
CA PRO A 6 9.53 18.06 -2.49
C PRO A 6 9.13 16.61 -2.20
N PHE A 7 9.65 16.00 -1.13
CA PHE A 7 9.37 14.61 -0.75
C PHE A 7 7.93 14.38 -0.25
N VAL A 8 7.15 15.43 0.02
CA VAL A 8 5.75 15.33 0.49
C VAL A 8 4.76 15.01 -0.64
N LYS A 9 5.14 15.16 -1.93
CA LYS A 9 4.20 15.01 -3.07
C LYS A 9 4.39 13.80 -3.98
N ALA A 10 5.28 12.86 -3.67
CA ALA A 10 5.47 11.66 -4.50
C ALA A 10 4.43 10.55 -4.23
N SER A 11 3.13 10.88 -4.31
CA SER A 11 2.05 9.88 -4.38
C SER A 11 0.88 10.33 -5.27
N ARG A 12 1.20 10.95 -6.41
CA ARG A 12 0.22 11.16 -7.49
C ARG A 12 0.86 10.87 -8.84
N SER A 13 0.42 9.79 -9.46
CA SER A 13 0.45 9.62 -10.92
C SER A 13 -0.97 9.32 -11.37
N ASP A 14 -1.58 10.30 -12.03
CA ASP A 14 -2.78 10.11 -12.86
C ASP A 14 -2.41 10.35 -14.32
N ASP A 15 -2.91 9.42 -15.14
CA ASP A 15 -3.33 9.49 -16.54
C ASP A 15 -2.37 9.85 -17.70
N ALA A 16 -2.29 8.89 -18.62
CA ALA A 16 -2.29 9.17 -20.06
C ALA A 16 -3.05 8.06 -20.82
N GLY A 17 -4.37 8.22 -20.96
CA GLY A 17 -5.17 7.50 -21.94
C GLY A 17 -5.14 8.19 -23.31
N SER A 18 -5.12 7.40 -24.39
CA SER A 18 -5.60 7.85 -25.71
C SER A 18 -5.90 6.66 -26.64
N PRO A 19 -6.79 6.85 -27.64
CA PRO A 19 -7.87 5.89 -27.93
C PRO A 19 -7.68 5.14 -29.25
N ARG A 20 -8.29 3.95 -29.41
CA ARG A 20 -8.44 3.33 -30.74
C ARG A 20 -9.83 2.74 -30.99
N LYS A 21 -10.53 3.48 -31.85
CA LYS A 21 -11.50 3.18 -32.92
C LYS A 21 -12.15 1.79 -32.99
N SER A 22 -13.47 1.86 -33.10
CA SER A 22 -14.43 0.91 -33.66
C SER A 22 -14.15 0.53 -35.12
N GLY A 23 -14.42 -0.72 -35.46
CA GLY A 23 -14.47 -1.24 -36.82
C GLY A 23 -15.08 -2.65 -36.84
N ASP A 24 -16.27 -2.76 -37.44
CA ASP A 24 -16.99 -4.00 -37.71
C ASP A 24 -16.23 -4.91 -38.69
N GLY A 25 -16.38 -6.23 -38.53
CA GLY A 25 -15.90 -7.24 -39.47
C GLY A 25 -16.22 -8.66 -39.00
N VAL A 26 -17.36 -9.18 -39.46
CA VAL A 26 -17.70 -10.61 -39.54
C VAL A 26 -16.59 -11.35 -40.29
N TYR A 27 -16.21 -12.58 -39.91
CA TYR A 27 -16.10 -13.82 -40.73
C TYR A 27 -15.54 -14.98 -39.88
N ASP A 28 -16.03 -16.15 -40.23
CA ASP A 28 -16.00 -17.44 -39.55
C ASP A 28 -14.73 -18.28 -39.87
N GLU A 29 -14.56 -19.33 -39.06
CA GLU A 29 -13.86 -20.60 -39.30
C GLU A 29 -12.35 -20.78 -38.95
N ARG A 30 -12.19 -21.77 -38.03
CA ARG A 30 -11.12 -22.77 -37.85
C ARG A 30 -10.04 -22.48 -36.80
N GLU A 31 -10.32 -23.00 -35.61
CA GLU A 31 -9.31 -23.40 -34.61
C GLU A 31 -8.39 -24.52 -35.15
N PRO A 32 -7.11 -24.53 -34.76
CA PRO A 32 -6.41 -25.74 -34.43
C PRO A 32 -6.35 -25.91 -32.90
N GLU A 33 -6.84 -27.06 -32.45
CA GLU A 33 -6.83 -27.53 -31.08
C GLU A 33 -5.43 -27.45 -30.44
N VAL A 34 -5.30 -26.61 -29.41
CA VAL A 34 -4.24 -26.75 -28.41
C VAL A 34 -4.94 -26.96 -27.08
N LYS A 35 -4.79 -28.17 -26.54
CA LYS A 35 -5.28 -28.59 -25.22
C LYS A 35 -4.80 -27.59 -24.15
N LYS A 36 -5.67 -26.62 -23.79
CA LYS A 36 -5.54 -25.87 -22.54
C LYS A 36 -6.28 -26.65 -21.48
N GLU A 37 -5.53 -27.26 -20.58
CA GLU A 37 -6.04 -27.71 -19.29
C GLU A 37 -6.74 -26.51 -18.63
N ALA A 38 -8.06 -26.54 -18.63
CA ALA A 38 -8.88 -25.51 -18.01
C ALA A 38 -8.82 -25.71 -16.49
N THR A 39 -7.85 -25.09 -15.84
CA THR A 39 -7.92 -24.83 -14.40
C THR A 39 -9.14 -23.93 -14.16
N VAL A 40 -10.25 -24.53 -13.73
CA VAL A 40 -11.46 -23.79 -13.39
C VAL A 40 -11.14 -22.92 -12.18
N ALA A 41 -10.96 -21.62 -12.40
CA ALA A 41 -10.72 -20.65 -11.35
C ALA A 41 -11.83 -20.75 -10.28
N ALA A 42 -11.44 -20.84 -9.01
CA ALA A 42 -12.38 -20.98 -7.90
C ALA A 42 -13.34 -19.78 -7.86
N ARG A 43 -14.64 -20.05 -8.05
CA ARG A 43 -15.73 -19.07 -7.99
C ARG A 43 -16.49 -19.20 -6.69
N CYS A 44 -16.64 -18.10 -5.97
CA CYS A 44 -17.52 -17.99 -4.81
C CYS A 44 -18.99 -18.24 -5.22
N PRO A 45 -19.86 -18.79 -4.35
CA PRO A 45 -21.30 -18.94 -4.61
C PRO A 45 -22.02 -17.65 -5.05
N TYR A 46 -21.43 -16.50 -4.76
CA TYR A 46 -21.93 -15.18 -5.15
C TYR A 46 -21.30 -14.63 -6.45
N GLY A 47 -20.57 -15.46 -7.20
CA GLY A 47 -20.08 -15.14 -8.54
C GLY A 47 -18.76 -14.37 -8.61
N TYR A 48 -18.04 -14.23 -7.50
CA TYR A 48 -16.74 -13.56 -7.46
C TYR A 48 -15.60 -14.54 -7.72
N ASP A 49 -14.68 -14.18 -8.62
CA ASP A 49 -13.37 -14.83 -8.78
C ASP A 49 -12.24 -13.79 -8.86
N ALA A 50 -10.99 -14.24 -8.70
CA ALA A 50 -9.81 -13.38 -8.71
C ALA A 50 -9.53 -12.71 -10.07
N GLN A 51 -10.15 -13.20 -11.15
CA GLN A 51 -9.87 -12.79 -12.53
C GLN A 51 -10.97 -11.90 -13.13
N THR A 52 -12.17 -11.92 -12.58
CA THR A 52 -13.36 -11.20 -13.05
C THR A 52 -14.09 -10.53 -11.89
N PHE A 53 -13.49 -9.49 -11.31
CA PHE A 53 -14.19 -8.61 -10.38
C PHE A 53 -15.16 -7.71 -11.17
N LYS A 54 -16.24 -8.27 -11.72
CA LYS A 54 -17.44 -7.47 -12.04
C LYS A 54 -17.95 -6.97 -10.69
N LEU A 55 -18.20 -5.67 -10.57
CA LEU A 55 -18.75 -5.04 -9.34
C LEU A 55 -20.05 -5.76 -8.97
N GLY A 56 -19.96 -6.74 -8.06
CA GLY A 56 -21.11 -7.49 -7.59
C GLY A 56 -21.93 -6.68 -6.59
N PRO A 57 -23.09 -7.20 -6.15
CA PRO A 57 -24.07 -6.44 -5.36
C PRO A 57 -23.57 -5.93 -4.00
N LEU A 58 -22.43 -6.44 -3.53
CA LEU A 58 -21.79 -6.04 -2.27
C LEU A 58 -20.72 -4.95 -2.45
N SER A 59 -20.52 -4.46 -3.67
CA SER A 59 -19.47 -3.48 -4.00
C SER A 59 -20.04 -2.07 -4.10
N CYS A 60 -19.34 -1.11 -3.51
CA CYS A 60 -19.61 0.30 -3.70
C CYS A 60 -19.06 0.76 -5.07
N LEU A 61 -19.87 1.43 -5.88
CA LEU A 61 -19.43 1.92 -7.20
C LEU A 61 -18.37 3.03 -7.13
N ILE A 62 -18.36 3.80 -6.03
CA ILE A 62 -17.46 4.94 -5.85
C ILE A 62 -16.06 4.44 -5.49
N CYS A 63 -15.92 3.67 -4.41
CA CYS A 63 -14.62 3.17 -3.99
C CYS A 63 -14.21 1.85 -4.65
N ARG A 64 -15.13 1.18 -5.36
CA ARG A 64 -14.93 -0.14 -5.98
C ARG A 64 -14.48 -1.23 -5.00
N ALA A 65 -14.61 -0.96 -3.70
CA ALA A 65 -14.42 -1.90 -2.61
C ALA A 65 -15.76 -2.45 -2.14
N LEU A 66 -15.74 -3.48 -1.30
CA LEU A 66 -16.92 -3.91 -0.58
C LEU A 66 -17.56 -2.74 0.18
N LEU A 67 -18.87 -2.79 0.33
CA LEU A 67 -19.62 -1.80 1.10
C LEU A 67 -19.12 -1.76 2.56
N PHE A 68 -19.18 -0.57 3.15
CA PHE A 68 -18.76 -0.33 4.53
C PHE A 68 -19.55 0.85 5.05
N GLU A 69 -20.15 0.70 6.23
CA GLU A 69 -21.22 1.56 6.71
C GLU A 69 -22.26 1.76 5.59
N THR A 70 -22.87 0.65 5.19
CA THR A 70 -23.77 0.61 4.03
C THR A 70 -24.94 1.57 4.22
N THR A 71 -25.17 2.43 3.22
CA THR A 71 -26.22 3.46 3.24
C THR A 71 -26.98 3.51 1.93
N LYS A 72 -28.30 3.71 2.02
CA LYS A 72 -29.24 3.94 0.92
C LYS A 72 -29.50 5.42 0.77
N CYS A 73 -29.49 5.91 -0.47
CA CYS A 73 -29.91 7.26 -0.81
C CYS A 73 -31.44 7.36 -0.79
N VAL A 74 -31.98 8.46 -0.29
CA VAL A 74 -33.41 8.80 -0.37
C VAL A 74 -33.58 9.86 -1.46
N PRO A 75 -34.53 9.71 -2.42
CA PRO A 75 -35.52 8.63 -2.53
C PRO A 75 -35.10 7.42 -3.41
N CYS A 76 -34.00 7.52 -4.16
CA CYS A 76 -33.67 6.55 -5.22
C CYS A 76 -33.23 5.16 -4.73
N SER A 77 -33.03 4.96 -3.42
CA SER A 77 -32.66 3.70 -2.76
C SER A 77 -31.33 3.07 -3.21
N HIS A 78 -30.50 3.78 -4.00
CA HIS A 78 -29.18 3.30 -4.39
C HIS A 78 -28.21 3.25 -3.21
N VAL A 79 -27.37 2.22 -3.21
CA VAL A 79 -26.53 1.85 -2.06
C VAL A 79 -25.06 2.20 -2.29
N TYR A 80 -24.45 2.79 -1.27
CA TYR A 80 -23.02 3.11 -1.23
C TYR A 80 -22.46 2.97 0.19
N CYS A 81 -21.13 3.05 0.32
CA CYS A 81 -20.53 3.34 1.62
C CYS A 81 -20.92 4.75 2.08
N LYS A 82 -21.26 4.92 3.36
CA LYS A 82 -21.61 6.22 3.95
C LYS A 82 -20.61 7.32 3.63
N ALA A 83 -19.32 7.06 3.87
CA ALA A 83 -18.24 8.02 3.61
C ALA A 83 -18.03 8.33 2.11
N CYS A 84 -18.46 7.45 1.22
CA CYS A 84 -18.34 7.68 -0.22
C CYS A 84 -19.47 8.58 -0.73
N VAL A 85 -20.71 8.29 -0.35
CA VAL A 85 -21.87 9.04 -0.84
C VAL A 85 -21.99 10.42 -0.20
N SER A 86 -21.47 10.62 1.02
CA SER A 86 -21.53 11.91 1.74
C SER A 86 -20.87 13.08 1.01
N ARG A 87 -20.10 12.82 -0.05
CA ARG A 87 -19.42 13.83 -0.87
C ARG A 87 -20.26 14.32 -2.04
N PHE A 88 -21.40 13.70 -2.28
CA PHE A 88 -22.25 13.96 -3.41
C PHE A 88 -23.59 14.54 -2.94
N LYS A 89 -24.10 15.49 -3.71
CA LYS A 89 -25.47 16.01 -3.55
C LYS A 89 -26.48 15.21 -4.38
N ASP A 90 -26.01 14.63 -5.49
CA ASP A 90 -26.83 13.86 -6.41
C ASP A 90 -26.31 12.43 -6.47
N CYS A 91 -27.22 11.46 -6.61
CA CYS A 91 -26.91 10.05 -6.64
C CYS A 91 -25.96 9.72 -7.81
N PRO A 92 -24.73 9.19 -7.57
CA PRO A 92 -23.78 8.93 -8.64
C PRO A 92 -24.22 7.89 -9.68
N LEU A 93 -25.27 7.11 -9.40
CA LEU A 93 -25.79 6.11 -10.33
C LEU A 93 -26.93 6.66 -11.19
N CYS A 94 -27.90 7.38 -10.61
CA CYS A 94 -29.12 7.80 -11.32
C CYS A 94 -29.27 9.31 -11.49
N GLY A 95 -28.42 10.12 -10.86
CA GLY A 95 -28.47 11.59 -10.93
C GLY A 95 -29.60 12.24 -10.13
N ALA A 96 -30.39 11.49 -9.36
CA ALA A 96 -31.42 12.07 -8.49
C ALA A 96 -30.80 12.74 -7.26
N ASP A 97 -31.34 13.90 -6.86
CA ASP A 97 -30.94 14.61 -5.66
C ASP A 97 -31.05 13.70 -4.41
N ILE A 98 -30.04 13.77 -3.55
CA ILE A 98 -29.98 13.02 -2.29
C ILE A 98 -30.60 13.90 -1.21
N GLU A 99 -31.87 13.64 -0.89
CA GLU A 99 -32.59 14.33 0.18
C GLU A 99 -32.13 13.86 1.57
N GLY A 100 -31.65 12.63 1.66
CA GLY A 100 -31.14 12.02 2.88
C GLY A 100 -30.51 10.65 2.65
N THR A 101 -29.95 10.07 3.71
CA THR A 101 -29.38 8.72 3.67
C THR A 101 -29.87 7.87 4.83
N GLU A 102 -30.22 6.62 4.55
CA GLU A 102 -30.63 5.63 5.54
C GLU A 102 -29.59 4.51 5.66
N VAL A 103 -29.29 4.07 6.87
CA VAL A 103 -28.33 2.96 7.08
C VAL A 103 -29.00 1.63 6.73
N ASP A 104 -28.35 0.82 5.88
CA ASP A 104 -28.80 -0.54 5.57
C ASP A 104 -27.99 -1.57 6.39
N THR A 105 -28.51 -1.87 7.58
CA THR A 105 -27.89 -2.83 8.51
C THR A 105 -27.95 -4.26 7.99
N HIS A 106 -29.00 -4.63 7.25
CA HIS A 106 -29.14 -5.97 6.69
C HIS A 106 -28.07 -6.23 5.64
N LEU A 107 -27.92 -5.32 4.66
CA LEU A 107 -26.91 -5.46 3.63
C LEU A 107 -25.49 -5.37 4.20
N GLN A 108 -25.26 -4.51 5.20
CA GLN A 108 -23.97 -4.49 5.92
C GLN A 108 -23.67 -5.86 6.56
N SER A 109 -24.64 -6.49 7.23
CA SER A 109 -24.46 -7.82 7.81
C SER A 109 -24.15 -8.90 6.76
N VAL A 110 -24.73 -8.81 5.56
CA VAL A 110 -24.40 -9.70 4.45
C VAL A 110 -22.96 -9.50 3.99
N VAL A 111 -22.49 -8.26 3.91
CA VAL A 111 -21.09 -7.94 3.56
C VAL A 111 -20.13 -8.45 4.64
N ASP A 112 -20.45 -8.29 5.91
CA ASP A 112 -19.61 -8.74 7.02
C ASP A 112 -19.50 -10.26 7.05
N ARG A 113 -20.63 -10.97 6.88
CA ARG A 113 -20.66 -12.43 6.71
C ARG A 113 -19.87 -12.89 5.48
N PHE A 114 -19.90 -12.12 4.40
CA PHE A 114 -19.12 -12.42 3.20
C PHE A 114 -17.62 -12.31 3.49
N ILE A 115 -17.20 -11.24 4.17
CA ILE A 115 -15.81 -11.06 4.60
C ILE A 115 -15.41 -12.23 5.52
N GLU A 116 -16.22 -12.59 6.52
CA GLU A 116 -15.97 -13.72 7.41
C GLU A 116 -15.89 -15.05 6.65
N GLY A 117 -16.79 -15.29 5.69
CA GLY A 117 -16.84 -16.51 4.90
C GLY A 117 -15.58 -16.78 4.07
N HIS A 118 -14.89 -15.73 3.64
CA HIS A 118 -13.60 -15.84 2.95
C HIS A 118 -12.45 -16.34 3.85
N ALA A 119 -12.63 -16.45 5.18
CA ALA A 119 -11.68 -17.19 6.04
C ALA A 119 -11.85 -18.72 5.97
N ARG A 120 -13.01 -19.23 5.55
CA ARG A 120 -13.44 -20.58 5.96
C ARG A 120 -13.47 -21.64 4.86
N ILE A 121 -13.28 -21.32 3.57
CA ILE A 121 -13.60 -22.30 2.50
C ILE A 121 -12.62 -22.25 1.33
N LYS A 122 -11.83 -23.33 1.19
CA LYS A 122 -11.42 -23.86 -0.12
C LYS A 122 -12.33 -25.06 -0.42
N ARG A 123 -12.96 -25.09 -1.60
CA ARG A 123 -13.62 -26.31 -2.11
C ARG A 123 -12.53 -27.19 -2.70
N SER A 124 -12.46 -28.45 -2.28
CA SER A 124 -11.60 -29.44 -2.93
C SER A 124 -11.98 -29.55 -4.40
N LEU A 125 -11.00 -29.34 -5.29
CA LEU A 125 -11.07 -29.88 -6.64
C LEU A 125 -10.87 -31.38 -6.47
N VAL A 126 -11.93 -32.15 -6.72
CA VAL A 126 -11.78 -33.61 -6.83
C VAL A 126 -11.18 -33.86 -8.20
N ASP A 127 -10.05 -34.57 -8.24
CA ASP A 127 -9.42 -35.01 -9.48
C ASP A 127 -10.47 -35.67 -10.39
N ALA A 128 -10.58 -35.16 -11.61
CA ALA A 128 -11.45 -35.69 -12.65
C ALA A 128 -10.80 -36.95 -13.26
N GLU A 129 -10.54 -37.96 -12.45
CA GLU A 129 -10.24 -39.30 -12.90
C GLU A 129 -11.14 -40.26 -12.14
N ASN A 130 -12.37 -40.37 -12.62
CA ASN A 130 -13.16 -41.59 -12.79
C ASN A 130 -14.63 -41.19 -12.92
N GLY A 131 -15.17 -41.36 -14.12
CA GLY A 131 -16.59 -41.18 -14.36
C GLY A 131 -17.38 -42.21 -13.58
N GLU A 132 -18.30 -41.75 -12.75
CA GLU A 132 -19.55 -42.42 -12.44
C GLU A 132 -20.48 -41.41 -11.75
N GLU A 133 -21.70 -41.30 -12.27
CA GLU A 133 -22.77 -40.47 -11.72
C GLU A 133 -23.20 -41.02 -10.37
N ALA A 134 -22.91 -40.30 -9.28
CA ALA A 134 -23.49 -40.54 -7.98
C ALA A 134 -23.96 -39.23 -7.34
N VAL A 135 -25.26 -39.17 -7.07
CA VAL A 135 -25.89 -38.15 -6.23
C VAL A 135 -25.48 -38.44 -4.79
N GLU A 136 -24.48 -37.73 -4.26
CA GLU A 136 -24.18 -37.76 -2.84
C GLU A 136 -24.10 -36.35 -2.25
N GLU A 137 -25.09 -36.09 -1.38
CA GLU A 137 -25.03 -35.11 -0.31
C GLU A 137 -23.75 -35.32 0.51
N ASN A 138 -23.24 -34.22 1.08
CA ASN A 138 -22.05 -34.18 1.95
C ASN A 138 -20.69 -34.04 1.23
N LYS A 139 -20.52 -32.94 0.47
CA LYS A 139 -19.17 -32.43 0.14
C LYS A 139 -18.44 -32.10 1.44
N LYS A 140 -17.47 -32.93 1.81
CA LYS A 140 -16.59 -32.73 2.97
C LYS A 140 -15.87 -31.37 2.85
N VAL A 141 -16.36 -30.37 3.58
CA VAL A 141 -15.70 -29.06 3.68
C VAL A 141 -14.40 -29.27 4.44
N ILE A 142 -13.28 -29.19 3.74
CA ILE A 142 -11.96 -29.20 4.35
C ILE A 142 -11.70 -27.77 4.83
N TYR A 143 -11.65 -27.58 6.15
CA TYR A 143 -11.24 -26.34 6.77
C TYR A 143 -9.71 -26.34 6.83
N GLU A 144 -9.07 -25.75 5.82
CA GLU A 144 -7.64 -25.44 5.82
C GLU A 144 -7.46 -23.93 6.09
N ASP A 145 -6.30 -23.50 6.59
CA ASP A 145 -6.01 -22.09 6.91
C ASP A 145 -5.87 -21.28 5.60
N VAL A 146 -6.99 -20.81 5.02
CA VAL A 146 -7.06 -19.97 3.80
C VAL A 146 -6.65 -18.50 4.10
N SER A 147 -5.97 -18.28 5.23
CA SER A 147 -5.73 -16.96 5.79
C SER A 147 -4.84 -16.07 4.91
N MET A 148 -3.92 -16.65 4.13
CA MET A 148 -3.12 -15.88 3.16
C MET A 148 -3.94 -15.35 1.98
N GLU A 149 -4.87 -16.14 1.42
CA GLU A 149 -5.77 -15.68 0.35
C GLU A 149 -6.75 -14.61 0.87
N ARG A 150 -7.23 -14.78 2.11
CA ARG A 150 -8.04 -13.77 2.80
C ARG A 150 -7.26 -12.48 3.07
N GLY A 151 -6.02 -12.58 3.53
CA GLY A 151 -5.16 -11.42 3.81
C GLY A 151 -4.95 -10.57 2.56
N ALA A 152 -4.55 -11.20 1.44
CA ALA A 152 -4.41 -10.52 0.16
C ALA A 152 -5.72 -9.87 -0.30
N PHE A 153 -6.85 -10.57 -0.15
CA PHE A 153 -8.18 -10.03 -0.45
C PHE A 153 -8.51 -8.77 0.37
N LEU A 154 -8.31 -8.83 1.70
CA LEU A 154 -8.56 -7.71 2.60
C LEU A 154 -7.69 -6.50 2.25
N VAL A 155 -6.40 -6.71 2.00
CA VAL A 155 -5.47 -5.65 1.57
C VAL A 155 -5.93 -5.03 0.26
N GLN A 156 -6.33 -5.81 -0.75
CA GLN A 156 -6.84 -5.27 -2.01
C GLN A 156 -8.08 -4.39 -1.81
N GLN A 157 -9.04 -4.85 -1.00
CA GLN A 157 -10.24 -4.08 -0.68
C GLN A 157 -9.92 -2.81 0.12
N ALA A 158 -8.93 -2.88 1.03
CA ALA A 158 -8.45 -1.73 1.77
C ALA A 158 -7.80 -0.69 0.86
N MET A 159 -6.95 -1.11 -0.08
CA MET A 159 -6.27 -0.20 -1.01
C MET A 159 -7.25 0.51 -1.95
N ARG A 160 -8.29 -0.18 -2.40
CA ARG A 160 -9.38 0.45 -3.18
C ARG A 160 -10.11 1.52 -2.36
N ALA A 161 -10.48 1.19 -1.12
CA ALA A 161 -11.11 2.13 -0.21
C ALA A 161 -10.21 3.34 0.11
N PHE A 162 -8.92 3.10 0.37
CA PHE A 162 -7.93 4.13 0.68
C PHE A 162 -7.75 5.13 -0.47
N ARG A 163 -7.58 4.63 -1.71
CA ARG A 163 -7.48 5.48 -2.92
C ARG A 163 -8.73 6.34 -3.11
N ALA A 164 -9.90 5.79 -2.82
CA ALA A 164 -11.17 6.51 -2.84
C ALA A 164 -11.40 7.38 -1.59
N GLN A 165 -10.38 7.60 -0.75
CA GLN A 165 -10.43 8.37 0.50
C GLN A 165 -11.47 7.84 1.51
N ASN A 166 -11.93 6.59 1.39
CA ASN A 166 -12.77 5.96 2.40
C ASN A 166 -11.87 5.30 3.45
N LEU A 167 -11.26 6.14 4.29
CA LEU A 167 -10.22 5.74 5.23
C LEU A 167 -10.74 4.82 6.33
N GLY A 168 -11.98 5.01 6.81
CA GLY A 168 -12.59 4.12 7.81
C GLY A 168 -12.74 2.68 7.29
N SER A 169 -13.16 2.55 6.03
CA SER A 169 -13.29 1.26 5.36
C SER A 169 -11.92 0.60 5.09
N ALA A 170 -10.90 1.39 4.75
CA ALA A 170 -9.53 0.90 4.60
C ALA A 170 -8.95 0.42 5.93
N LYS A 171 -9.05 1.24 6.99
CA LYS A 171 -8.59 0.92 8.35
C LYS A 171 -9.24 -0.36 8.86
N SER A 172 -10.57 -0.48 8.79
CA SER A 172 -11.30 -1.66 9.25
C SER A 172 -10.78 -2.96 8.62
N ARG A 173 -10.53 -2.97 7.30
CA ARG A 173 -10.06 -4.17 6.59
C ARG A 173 -8.61 -4.53 6.92
N LEU A 174 -7.75 -3.53 7.05
CA LEU A 174 -6.36 -3.74 7.43
C LEU A 174 -6.27 -4.21 8.90
N THR A 175 -7.13 -3.71 9.79
CA THR A 175 -7.21 -4.19 11.18
C THR A 175 -7.58 -5.67 11.22
N LEU A 176 -8.62 -6.09 10.49
CA LEU A 176 -8.96 -7.51 10.37
C LEU A 176 -7.80 -8.34 9.85
N CYS A 177 -7.11 -7.86 8.80
CA CYS A 177 -5.96 -8.56 8.24
C CYS A 177 -4.81 -8.68 9.26
N ALA A 178 -4.52 -7.63 10.01
CA ALA A 178 -3.48 -7.63 11.03
C ALA A 178 -3.83 -8.59 12.18
N GLU A 179 -5.08 -8.62 12.63
CA GLU A 179 -5.58 -9.54 13.64
C GLU A 179 -5.49 -11.00 13.17
N ASP A 180 -5.88 -11.28 11.93
CA ASP A 180 -5.79 -12.62 11.33
C ASP A 180 -4.31 -13.10 11.27
N ILE A 181 -3.37 -12.21 10.93
CA ILE A 181 -1.94 -12.54 10.90
C ILE A 181 -1.37 -12.70 12.32
N LYS A 182 -1.72 -11.81 13.27
CA LYS A 182 -1.32 -11.94 14.68
C LYS A 182 -1.81 -13.27 15.27
N GLY A 183 -3.05 -13.66 15.02
CA GLY A 183 -3.59 -14.96 15.45
C GLY A 183 -2.94 -16.17 14.79
N GLN A 184 -2.39 -16.04 13.57
CA GLN A 184 -1.56 -17.10 12.96
C GLN A 184 -0.18 -17.19 13.61
N ILE A 185 0.45 -16.04 13.88
CA ILE A 185 1.74 -15.98 14.58
C ILE A 185 1.64 -16.62 15.98
N GLU A 186 0.54 -16.39 16.70
CA GLU A 186 0.30 -17.01 18.00
C GLU A 186 0.14 -18.55 17.91
N ARG A 187 -0.48 -19.06 16.83
CA ARG A 187 -0.73 -20.49 16.63
C ARG A 187 0.47 -21.25 16.07
N MET A 188 1.18 -20.65 15.12
CA MET A 188 2.24 -21.28 14.32
C MET A 188 3.65 -20.85 14.74
N GLY A 189 3.76 -19.81 15.58
CA GLY A 189 5.01 -19.15 15.93
C GLY A 189 5.41 -18.05 14.94
N ASN A 190 6.49 -17.34 15.28
CA ASN A 190 7.05 -16.27 14.45
C ASN A 190 7.70 -16.86 13.18
N VAL A 191 6.91 -17.05 12.13
CA VAL A 191 7.40 -17.38 10.79
C VAL A 191 7.81 -16.09 10.08
N SER A 192 8.99 -16.08 9.44
CA SER A 192 9.55 -14.90 8.74
C SER A 192 8.55 -14.24 7.80
N GLU A 193 7.83 -15.05 7.03
CA GLU A 193 6.81 -14.60 6.08
C GLU A 193 5.64 -13.88 6.76
N LEU A 194 5.11 -14.44 7.86
CA LEU A 194 4.01 -13.82 8.62
C LEU A 194 4.44 -12.50 9.27
N CYS A 195 5.67 -12.43 9.79
CA CYS A 195 6.24 -11.20 10.33
C CYS A 195 6.41 -10.12 9.25
N SER A 196 6.86 -10.51 8.05
CA SER A 196 6.99 -9.59 6.90
C SER A 196 5.63 -9.03 6.50
N GLN A 197 4.65 -9.91 6.32
CA GLN A 197 3.28 -9.54 5.98
C GLN A 197 2.64 -8.65 7.05
N LEU A 198 2.78 -9.01 8.34
CA LEU A 198 2.27 -8.21 9.43
C LEU A 198 2.91 -6.82 9.45
N GLY A 199 4.23 -6.75 9.28
CA GLY A 199 4.98 -5.51 9.18
C GLY A 199 4.46 -4.59 8.08
N ALA A 200 4.18 -5.13 6.88
CA ALA A 200 3.61 -4.39 5.77
C ALA A 200 2.18 -3.91 6.06
N VAL A 201 1.32 -4.77 6.61
CA VAL A 201 -0.07 -4.41 6.97
C VAL A 201 -0.12 -3.34 8.06
N LEU A 202 0.74 -3.42 9.06
CA LEU A 202 0.89 -2.39 10.10
C LEU A 202 1.36 -1.07 9.49
N GLY A 203 2.31 -1.09 8.55
CA GLY A 203 2.70 0.11 7.81
C GLY A 203 1.52 0.76 7.06
N MET A 204 0.67 -0.05 6.41
CA MET A 204 -0.54 0.46 5.75
C MET A 204 -1.58 1.00 6.76
N LEU A 205 -1.70 0.41 7.95
CA LEU A 205 -2.54 0.95 9.04
C LEU A 205 -2.01 2.30 9.54
N GLY A 206 -0.70 2.44 9.67
CA GLY A 206 -0.06 3.71 10.00
C GLY A 206 -0.38 4.79 8.98
N ASP A 207 -0.32 4.47 7.69
CA ASP A 207 -0.72 5.39 6.62
C ASP A 207 -2.19 5.78 6.68
N CYS A 208 -3.08 4.82 6.99
CA CYS A 208 -4.50 5.09 7.19
C CYS A 208 -4.73 6.06 8.36
N CYS A 209 -4.11 5.82 9.51
CA CYS A 209 -4.26 6.67 10.68
C CYS A 209 -3.70 8.08 10.42
N ARG A 210 -2.53 8.18 9.77
CA ARG A 210 -1.96 9.46 9.35
C ARG A 210 -2.90 10.23 8.41
N ALA A 211 -3.48 9.56 7.42
CA ALA A 211 -4.43 10.19 6.49
C ALA A 211 -5.73 10.63 7.18
N MET A 212 -6.11 9.97 8.29
CA MET A 212 -7.24 10.36 9.13
C MET A 212 -6.92 11.50 10.11
N GLY A 213 -5.67 11.97 10.17
CA GLY A 213 -5.22 12.98 11.13
C GLY A 213 -4.91 12.43 12.52
N ASP A 214 -4.84 11.11 12.68
CA ASP A 214 -4.51 10.41 13.93
C ASP A 214 -3.02 10.05 13.95
N ALA A 215 -2.19 11.04 14.26
CA ALA A 215 -0.73 10.90 14.31
C ALA A 215 -0.28 9.91 15.40
N GLY A 216 -0.95 9.89 16.56
CA GLY A 216 -0.63 8.99 17.67
C GLY A 216 -0.76 7.53 17.28
N SER A 217 -1.92 7.11 16.76
CA SER A 217 -2.10 5.74 16.27
C SER A 217 -1.18 5.42 15.09
N ALA A 218 -0.88 6.40 14.23
CA ALA A 218 0.04 6.20 13.13
C ALA A 218 1.44 5.83 13.61
N ILE A 219 1.99 6.56 14.60
CA ILE A 219 3.27 6.25 15.22
C ILE A 219 3.24 4.85 15.83
N THR A 220 2.21 4.51 16.60
CA THR A 220 2.07 3.16 17.21
C THR A 220 2.14 2.05 16.16
N TYR A 221 1.39 2.16 15.07
CA TYR A 221 1.41 1.12 14.02
C TYR A 221 2.74 1.07 13.27
N PHE A 222 3.38 2.21 13.00
CA PHE A 222 4.70 2.20 12.37
C PHE A 222 5.78 1.63 13.30
N ASP A 223 5.74 1.91 14.60
CA ASP A 223 6.66 1.31 15.56
C ASP A 223 6.44 -0.19 15.71
N GLU A 224 5.19 -0.67 15.75
CA GLU A 224 4.90 -2.11 15.70
C GLU A 224 5.44 -2.74 14.41
N SER A 225 5.26 -2.07 13.26
CA SER A 225 5.81 -2.52 11.96
C SER A 225 7.34 -2.67 12.04
N VAL A 226 8.03 -1.68 12.60
CA VAL A 226 9.48 -1.71 12.83
C VAL A 226 9.88 -2.86 13.76
N GLU A 227 9.12 -3.12 14.81
CA GLU A 227 9.40 -4.20 15.76
C GLU A 227 9.35 -5.59 15.10
N PHE A 228 8.37 -5.84 14.22
CA PHE A 228 8.27 -7.11 13.52
C PHE A 228 9.33 -7.25 12.41
N LEU A 229 9.55 -6.20 11.61
CA LEU A 229 10.47 -6.25 10.48
C LEU A 229 11.95 -6.30 10.91
N SER A 230 12.31 -5.66 12.04
CA SER A 230 13.68 -5.69 12.56
C SER A 230 14.14 -7.06 13.08
N LYS A 231 13.21 -8.01 13.26
CA LYS A 231 13.51 -9.40 13.68
C LYS A 231 13.84 -10.30 12.48
N LEU A 232 13.73 -9.78 11.25
CA LEU A 232 13.91 -10.54 10.01
C LEU A 232 15.31 -10.33 9.42
N PRO A 233 15.79 -11.26 8.56
CA PRO A 233 17.07 -11.08 7.88
C PRO A 233 17.09 -9.82 7.02
N MET A 234 18.15 -9.03 7.15
CA MET A 234 18.32 -7.74 6.44
C MET A 234 18.85 -7.93 5.00
N ASP A 235 19.07 -9.17 4.57
CA ASP A 235 19.46 -9.50 3.19
C ASP A 235 18.30 -9.36 2.20
N ASP A 236 17.05 -9.30 2.68
CA ASP A 236 15.88 -9.09 1.83
C ASP A 236 15.65 -7.59 1.57
N LEU A 237 15.65 -7.21 0.29
CA LEU A 237 15.47 -5.83 -0.15
C LEU A 237 14.08 -5.28 0.14
N GLU A 238 13.04 -6.11 0.07
CA GLU A 238 11.65 -5.69 0.32
C GLU A 238 11.43 -5.43 1.82
N ILE A 239 11.98 -6.29 2.68
CA ILE A 239 11.94 -6.12 4.14
C ILE A 239 12.70 -4.85 4.54
N THR A 240 13.94 -4.69 4.07
CA THR A 240 14.77 -3.52 4.34
C THR A 240 14.09 -2.24 3.89
N HIS A 241 13.51 -2.25 2.68
CA HIS A 241 12.81 -1.10 2.14
C HIS A 241 11.59 -0.73 2.99
N THR A 242 10.76 -1.72 3.35
CA THR A 242 9.56 -1.51 4.17
C THR A 242 9.91 -1.02 5.57
N LEU A 243 10.90 -1.62 6.22
CA LEU A 243 11.41 -1.21 7.53
C LEU A 243 11.92 0.25 7.50
N SER A 244 12.70 0.59 6.48
CA SER A 244 13.22 1.95 6.29
C SER A 244 12.09 2.96 6.06
N ILE A 245 11.04 2.59 5.33
CA ILE A 245 9.87 3.45 5.13
C ILE A 245 9.15 3.69 6.46
N SER A 246 8.89 2.64 7.24
CA SER A 246 8.21 2.77 8.54
C SER A 246 9.00 3.68 9.50
N LEU A 247 10.33 3.48 9.61
CA LEU A 247 11.22 4.36 10.38
C LEU A 247 11.15 5.82 9.91
N ASN A 248 11.24 6.05 8.60
CA ASN A 248 11.14 7.39 8.04
C ASN A 248 9.79 8.05 8.30
N LYS A 249 8.68 7.29 8.27
CA LYS A 249 7.35 7.84 8.54
C LYS A 249 7.18 8.25 10.01
N VAL A 250 7.74 7.50 10.95
CA VAL A 250 7.79 7.96 12.36
C VAL A 250 8.66 9.20 12.48
N GLY A 251 9.82 9.23 11.81
CA GLY A 251 10.68 10.41 11.77
C GLY A 251 9.97 11.65 11.22
N ASP A 252 9.20 11.50 10.13
CA ASP A 252 8.41 12.58 9.53
C ASP A 252 7.36 13.10 10.51
N LEU A 253 6.63 12.20 11.19
CA LEU A 253 5.63 12.58 12.19
C LEU A 253 6.26 13.32 13.37
N LYS A 254 7.40 12.84 13.89
CA LYS A 254 8.14 13.49 14.98
C LYS A 254 8.70 14.85 14.57
N TYR A 255 9.15 14.98 13.33
CA TYR A 255 9.60 16.25 12.79
C TYR A 255 8.47 17.28 12.76
N TYR A 256 7.26 16.90 12.33
CA TYR A 256 6.10 17.79 12.35
C TYR A 256 5.61 18.13 13.77
N GLU A 257 5.89 17.27 14.75
CA GLU A 257 5.67 17.53 16.18
C GLU A 257 6.78 18.41 16.80
N GLU A 258 7.76 18.89 16.01
CA GLU A 258 8.95 19.62 16.47
C GLU A 258 9.86 18.83 17.44
N ASP A 259 9.64 17.53 17.59
CA ASP A 259 10.55 16.62 18.29
C ASP A 259 11.70 16.21 17.36
N LEU A 260 12.55 17.19 17.06
CA LEU A 260 13.67 17.04 16.13
C LEU A 260 14.67 15.97 16.59
N GLN A 261 14.85 15.79 17.91
CA GLN A 261 15.77 14.79 18.43
C GLN A 261 15.26 13.36 18.18
N ALA A 262 13.96 13.11 18.41
CA ALA A 262 13.35 11.84 18.04
C ALA A 262 13.36 11.63 16.52
N ALA A 263 13.00 12.66 15.74
CA ALA A 263 13.02 12.59 14.28
C ALA A 263 14.40 12.18 13.76
N ARG A 264 15.46 12.81 14.26
CA ARG A 264 16.86 12.47 13.94
C ARG A 264 17.17 11.02 14.24
N SER A 265 16.77 10.53 15.42
CA SER A 265 16.99 9.13 15.83
C SER A 265 16.37 8.15 14.84
N TYR A 266 15.12 8.37 14.44
CA TYR A 266 14.42 7.52 13.48
C TYR A 266 15.01 7.59 12.07
N TYR A 267 15.34 8.78 11.56
CA TYR A 267 15.99 8.92 10.26
C TYR A 267 17.38 8.27 10.24
N PHE A 268 18.15 8.43 11.32
CA PHE A 268 19.48 7.81 11.43
C PHE A 268 19.38 6.27 11.47
N ARG A 269 18.40 5.71 12.19
CA ARG A 269 18.11 4.28 12.14
C ARG A 269 17.76 3.82 10.72
N SER A 270 16.91 4.56 10.01
CA SER A 270 16.60 4.23 8.60
C SER A 270 17.83 4.30 7.69
N LEU A 271 18.72 5.27 7.90
CA LEU A 271 19.97 5.40 7.14
C LEU A 271 20.87 4.18 7.36
N ASN A 272 21.03 3.73 8.60
CA ASN A 272 21.87 2.58 8.93
C ASN A 272 21.34 1.30 8.28
N VAL A 273 20.02 1.06 8.35
CA VAL A 273 19.37 -0.09 7.68
C VAL A 273 19.68 -0.10 6.18
N ARG A 274 19.59 1.05 5.51
CA ARG A 274 19.86 1.14 4.06
C ARG A 274 21.34 1.01 3.72
N ARG A 275 22.24 1.52 4.56
CA ARG A 275 23.69 1.37 4.39
C ARG A 275 24.10 -0.10 4.48
N GLU A 276 23.64 -0.80 5.52
CA GLU A 276 23.90 -2.23 5.70
C GLU A 276 23.40 -3.03 4.49
N ALA A 277 22.16 -2.80 4.05
CA ALA A 277 21.64 -3.49 2.87
C ALA A 277 22.39 -3.16 1.56
N MET A 278 22.96 -1.96 1.43
CA MET A 278 23.78 -1.57 0.28
C MET A 278 25.15 -2.26 0.27
N GLU A 279 25.70 -2.58 1.45
CA GLU A 279 26.93 -3.38 1.57
C GLU A 279 26.72 -4.82 1.11
N HIS A 280 25.54 -5.39 1.40
CA HIS A 280 25.17 -6.74 0.96
C HIS A 280 24.82 -6.82 -0.54
N HIS A 281 24.29 -5.73 -1.12
CA HIS A 281 23.80 -5.69 -2.51
C HIS A 281 24.39 -4.54 -3.34
N PRO A 282 25.73 -4.43 -3.50
CA PRO A 282 26.40 -3.25 -4.06
C PRO A 282 26.06 -2.92 -5.52
N ASN A 283 25.39 -3.82 -6.24
CA ASN A 283 25.03 -3.67 -7.66
C ASN A 283 23.60 -3.16 -7.87
N VAL A 284 22.87 -2.78 -6.82
CA VAL A 284 21.48 -2.32 -6.90
C VAL A 284 21.42 -0.80 -6.88
N SER A 285 21.27 -0.19 -8.05
CA SER A 285 21.26 1.27 -8.24
C SER A 285 20.22 2.01 -7.39
N SER A 286 19.06 1.39 -7.13
CA SER A 286 18.00 2.00 -6.32
C SER A 286 18.37 2.19 -4.85
N GLN A 287 19.23 1.33 -4.28
CA GLN A 287 19.69 1.47 -2.90
C GLN A 287 20.55 2.71 -2.70
N CYS A 288 21.38 3.04 -3.69
CA CYS A 288 22.18 4.26 -3.70
C CYS A 288 21.27 5.50 -3.57
N LEU A 289 20.19 5.56 -4.36
CA LEU A 289 19.20 6.64 -4.27
C LEU A 289 18.49 6.69 -2.91
N ASP A 290 18.16 5.54 -2.35
CA ASP A 290 17.50 5.44 -1.05
C ASP A 290 18.43 5.87 0.11
N VAL A 291 19.72 5.53 0.06
CA VAL A 291 20.74 6.00 1.01
C VAL A 291 20.95 7.51 0.89
N ALA A 292 21.08 8.06 -0.33
CA ALA A 292 21.20 9.50 -0.54
C ALA A 292 19.98 10.27 0.01
N THR A 293 18.78 9.72 -0.18
CA THR A 293 17.55 10.31 0.37
C THR A 293 17.55 10.27 1.91
N SER A 294 18.00 9.17 2.52
CA SER A 294 18.13 9.07 3.98
C SER A 294 19.18 10.03 4.55
N LEU A 295 20.32 10.19 3.87
CA LEU A 295 21.33 11.20 4.22
C LEU A 295 20.75 12.60 4.21
N ALA A 296 19.97 12.94 3.17
CA ALA A 296 19.29 14.23 3.07
C ALA A 296 18.37 14.49 4.27
N LYS A 297 17.58 13.49 4.69
CA LYS A 297 16.67 13.62 5.85
C LYS A 297 17.44 13.81 7.16
N VAL A 298 18.51 13.06 7.40
CA VAL A 298 19.34 13.23 8.61
C VAL A 298 19.99 14.61 8.63
N ALA A 299 20.55 15.03 7.51
CA ALA A 299 21.20 16.33 7.36
C ALA A 299 20.23 17.51 7.55
N ASP A 300 19.01 17.42 7.01
CA ASP A 300 17.97 18.43 7.21
C ASP A 300 17.61 18.60 8.70
N VAL A 301 17.46 17.48 9.43
CA VAL A 301 17.22 17.53 10.87
C VAL A 301 18.42 18.07 11.63
N ASP A 302 19.63 17.67 11.26
CA ASP A 302 20.87 18.19 11.87
C ASP A 302 20.98 19.70 11.71
N ARG A 303 20.63 20.23 10.53
CA ARG A 303 20.56 21.68 10.30
C ARG A 303 19.54 22.36 11.22
N ASN A 304 18.34 21.79 11.35
CA ASN A 304 17.32 22.34 12.25
C ASN A 304 17.70 22.23 13.74
N LEU A 305 18.55 21.28 14.09
CA LEU A 305 19.18 21.16 15.42
C LEU A 305 20.41 22.07 15.60
N CYS A 306 20.71 22.94 14.62
CA CYS A 306 21.89 23.81 14.60
C CYS A 306 23.24 23.07 14.53
N ASN A 307 23.26 21.82 14.06
CA ASN A 307 24.46 21.02 13.80
C ASN A 307 24.90 21.17 12.33
N GLU A 308 25.27 22.39 11.91
CA GLU A 308 25.49 22.70 10.49
C GLU A 308 26.63 21.89 9.85
N ASP A 309 27.73 21.64 10.58
CA ASP A 309 28.86 20.85 10.06
C ASP A 309 28.41 19.42 9.69
N SER A 310 27.65 18.77 10.59
CA SER A 310 27.07 17.44 10.36
C SER A 310 26.10 17.44 9.19
N ALA A 311 25.28 18.49 9.05
CA ALA A 311 24.34 18.64 7.95
C ALA A 311 25.07 18.76 6.60
N ILE A 312 26.07 19.65 6.52
CA ILE A 312 26.88 19.85 5.33
C ILE A 312 27.60 18.54 4.93
N ASP A 313 28.18 17.83 5.89
CA ASP A 313 28.86 16.56 5.63
C ASP A 313 27.89 15.49 5.12
N GLY A 314 26.69 15.40 5.70
CA GLY A 314 25.64 14.49 5.23
C GLY A 314 25.17 14.80 3.80
N PHE A 315 24.91 16.08 3.48
CA PHE A 315 24.55 16.48 2.12
C PHE A 315 25.67 16.19 1.12
N ARG A 316 26.93 16.49 1.47
CA ARG A 316 28.11 16.18 0.62
C ARG A 316 28.27 14.69 0.40
N GLU A 317 28.05 13.87 1.42
CA GLU A 317 28.08 12.41 1.28
C GLU A 317 27.03 11.93 0.28
N GLY A 318 25.79 12.43 0.39
CA GLY A 318 24.72 12.10 -0.54
C GLY A 318 25.06 12.49 -1.98
N ILE A 319 25.64 13.68 -2.20
CA ILE A 319 26.10 14.13 -3.52
C ILE A 319 27.16 13.19 -4.09
N ARG A 320 28.23 12.91 -3.32
CA ARG A 320 29.31 12.00 -3.76
C ARG A 320 28.78 10.63 -4.17
N LEU A 321 27.83 10.11 -3.40
CA LEU A 321 27.22 8.80 -3.65
C LEU A 321 26.41 8.80 -4.95
N LEU A 322 25.61 9.84 -5.20
CA LEU A 322 24.86 9.99 -6.46
C LEU A 322 25.77 10.28 -7.67
N GLU A 323 26.84 11.06 -7.51
CA GLU A 323 27.81 11.32 -8.58
C GLU A 323 28.57 10.05 -9.00
N ALA A 324 28.91 9.19 -8.05
CA ALA A 324 29.57 7.91 -8.30
C ALA A 324 28.64 6.85 -8.92
N LEU A 325 27.32 7.02 -8.82
CA LEU A 325 26.33 6.08 -9.34
C LEU A 325 26.36 6.04 -10.88
N LYS A 326 26.60 4.84 -11.43
CA LYS A 326 26.55 4.58 -12.87
C LYS A 326 25.27 3.81 -13.20
N LEU A 327 24.35 4.47 -13.89
CA LEU A 327 23.09 3.87 -14.31
C LEU A 327 23.19 3.25 -15.70
N LYS A 328 22.47 2.15 -15.91
CA LYS A 328 22.35 1.52 -17.23
C LYS A 328 21.25 2.21 -18.06
N PRO A 329 21.28 2.11 -19.40
CA PRO A 329 20.25 2.74 -20.25
C PRO A 329 18.82 2.28 -19.93
N GLU A 330 18.64 1.06 -19.42
CA GLU A 330 17.35 0.52 -19.03
C GLU A 330 16.78 1.16 -17.75
N GLU A 331 17.61 1.90 -16.99
CA GLU A 331 17.27 2.52 -15.70
C GLU A 331 16.93 4.02 -15.85
N ALA A 332 16.39 4.44 -16.99
CA ALA A 332 16.08 5.85 -17.27
C ALA A 332 15.23 6.53 -16.18
N ALA A 333 14.25 5.81 -15.60
CA ALA A 333 13.43 6.32 -14.50
C ALA A 333 14.23 6.60 -13.21
N LEU A 334 15.34 5.88 -12.98
CA LEU A 334 16.22 6.13 -11.85
C LEU A 334 17.14 7.33 -12.11
N GLU A 335 17.46 7.63 -13.36
CA GLU A 335 18.27 8.82 -13.71
C GLU A 335 17.50 10.11 -13.41
N ASP A 336 16.21 10.18 -13.79
CA ASP A 336 15.37 11.34 -13.47
C ASP A 336 15.30 11.56 -11.95
N ARG A 337 15.12 10.48 -11.18
CA ARG A 337 15.11 10.53 -9.72
C ARG A 337 16.48 10.95 -9.17
N ARG A 338 17.57 10.41 -9.73
CA ARG A 338 18.95 10.75 -9.35
C ARG A 338 19.23 12.23 -9.52
N LEU A 339 18.91 12.79 -10.68
CA LEU A 339 19.10 14.21 -10.98
C LEU A 339 18.27 15.09 -10.05
N SER A 340 17.01 14.73 -9.80
CA SER A 340 16.15 15.49 -8.88
C SER A 340 16.68 15.52 -7.44
N VAL A 341 17.16 14.38 -6.93
CA VAL A 341 17.76 14.33 -5.58
C VAL A 341 19.10 15.07 -5.55
N LEU A 342 19.93 14.93 -6.59
CA LEU A 342 21.21 15.62 -6.69
C LEU A 342 21.03 17.15 -6.74
N GLU A 343 20.05 17.63 -7.51
CA GLU A 343 19.68 19.05 -7.56
C GLU A 343 19.25 19.56 -6.18
N PHE A 344 18.37 18.82 -5.50
CA PHE A 344 17.94 19.15 -4.14
C PHE A 344 19.14 19.28 -3.19
N LEU A 345 20.03 18.29 -3.16
CA LEU A 345 21.21 18.30 -2.27
C LEU A 345 22.16 19.46 -2.57
N ASN A 346 22.40 19.77 -3.84
CA ASN A 346 23.24 20.91 -4.24
C ASN A 346 22.63 22.23 -3.78
N ASN A 347 21.30 22.39 -3.92
CA ASN A 347 20.60 23.58 -3.45
C ASN A 347 20.71 23.76 -1.93
N GLN A 348 20.72 22.67 -1.15
CA GLN A 348 20.91 22.71 0.31
C GLN A 348 22.31 23.22 0.72
N LEU A 349 23.33 23.05 -0.12
CA LEU A 349 24.68 23.56 0.13
C LEU A 349 24.87 24.98 -0.41
N ALA A 350 24.24 25.32 -1.54
CA ALA A 350 24.32 26.66 -2.12
C ALA A 350 23.60 27.71 -1.25
N GLY A 351 22.46 27.37 -0.65
CA GLY A 351 21.71 28.28 0.23
C GLY A 351 22.37 28.59 1.58
N GLY A 352 23.48 27.92 1.93
CA GLY A 352 24.25 28.13 3.15
C GLY A 352 25.50 28.99 2.98
N GLN A 353 25.83 29.44 1.76
CA GLN A 353 26.91 30.42 1.57
C GLN A 353 26.36 31.82 1.88
N PRO A 354 26.83 32.51 2.94
CA PRO A 354 26.61 33.95 3.02
C PRO A 354 27.30 34.57 1.80
N ASP A 355 26.58 35.43 1.07
CA ASP A 355 27.14 36.27 0.02
C ASP A 355 28.34 37.05 0.58
N SER A 356 29.54 36.52 0.40
CA SER A 356 30.80 37.23 0.58
C SER A 356 31.11 38.05 -0.66
N SER A 357 30.10 38.77 -1.16
CA SER A 357 30.20 39.63 -2.33
C SER A 357 29.38 40.91 -2.19
N HIS A 358 29.42 41.55 -1.02
CA HIS A 358 29.16 42.99 -0.94
C HIS A 358 30.15 43.69 0.00
N HIS A 359 31.14 44.29 -0.64
CA HIS A 359 32.03 45.41 -0.26
C HIS A 359 32.94 45.32 0.96
#